data_AF-A0A251JTE6-F1
#
_entry.id   AF-A0A251JTE6-F1
#
_cell.length_a   1.000
_cell.length_b   1.000
_cell.length_c   1.000
_cell.angle_alpha   90.00
_cell.angle_beta   90.00
_cell.angle_gamma   90.00
#
_symmetry.space_group_name_H-M   'P 1'
#
loop_
_entity.id
_entity.type
_entity.pdbx_description
1 polymer ?
#
loop_
_entity_poly.entity_id
_entity_poly.type
_entity_poly.pdbx_seq_one_letter_code
_entity_poly.pdbx_strand_id
1 'polypeptide(L)'
;MSSSITKGSVHEGKLLVHIAENGHSFELDCDETTIVEGVMRYIESVTGINFNEQLVLCSDMKLESQRPLSAYKLPSSDRDVFIFNRAKLQNNSPPPPPEQVDILEVEEPPSPAGLNDPHPLDDALDPALKALPSYERQFRYQYHRGHAIYSRSCLKYGHCERLLKEQRVQEQAIEVARVNLDQYYRAISQNYSEFMKRYKQQHRIHSELLMNYKRDLEKLRSIKLHPALQTTTRKFLVDFVKEENLRKVVENCSNSHRQFEKKVSVFKQMFSEVKHKGEELFGCRNSIPIRNLELTIKEHWRFINEQKSVMQSLWLVDFHLSHFELNLTILN
;
A
#
# COMPACT_ATOMS: atom_id res chain seq x y z
N MET A 1 26.25 -38.79 32.18
CA MET A 1 24.97 -38.35 31.61
C MET A 1 24.99 -36.84 31.57
N SER A 2 25.27 -36.25 30.40
CA SER A 2 25.22 -34.80 30.20
C SER A 2 24.09 -34.49 29.25
N SER A 3 23.09 -33.79 29.76
CA SER A 3 21.98 -33.19 29.03
C SER A 3 22.48 -31.97 28.25
N SER A 4 22.65 -32.12 26.94
CA SER A 4 22.84 -31.00 26.02
C SER A 4 21.51 -30.28 25.80
N ILE A 5 21.38 -29.11 26.44
CA ILE A 5 20.31 -28.14 26.19
C ILE A 5 20.53 -27.58 24.77
N THR A 6 19.70 -27.99 23.83
CA THR A 6 19.55 -27.33 22.54
C THR A 6 18.92 -25.96 22.80
N LYS A 7 19.77 -24.92 22.97
CA LYS A 7 19.34 -23.54 22.75
C LYS A 7 18.93 -23.43 21.29
N GLY A 8 17.62 -23.37 21.03
CA GLY A 8 17.10 -22.98 19.73
C GLY A 8 17.67 -21.60 19.39
N SER A 9 18.49 -21.55 18.34
CA SER A 9 18.99 -20.30 17.78
C SER A 9 17.82 -19.55 17.17
N VAL A 10 17.22 -18.64 17.94
CA VAL A 10 16.25 -17.68 17.42
C VAL A 10 17.01 -16.79 16.44
N HIS A 11 16.65 -16.82 15.16
CA HIS A 11 17.23 -15.88 14.19
C HIS A 11 16.70 -14.48 14.48
N GLU A 12 17.53 -13.66 15.11
CA GLU A 12 17.36 -12.21 15.14
C GLU A 12 17.50 -11.69 13.69
N GLY A 13 16.49 -10.99 13.20
CA GLY A 13 16.44 -10.47 11.84
C GLY A 13 15.84 -9.07 11.79
N LYS A 14 16.32 -8.27 10.82
CA LYS A 14 15.76 -6.96 10.53
C LYS A 14 14.57 -7.12 9.58
N LEU A 15 13.40 -6.68 10.01
CA LEU A 15 12.18 -6.66 9.21
C LEU A 15 11.98 -5.25 8.63
N LEU A 16 11.87 -5.17 7.31
CA LEU A 16 11.54 -3.91 6.64
C LEU A 16 10.01 -3.78 6.54
N VAL A 17 9.49 -2.70 7.11
CA VAL A 17 8.06 -2.41 7.15
C VAL A 17 7.78 -1.10 6.44
N HIS A 18 6.90 -1.14 5.46
CA HIS A 18 6.52 -0.02 4.61
C HIS A 18 5.11 0.45 4.88
N ILE A 19 4.90 1.76 4.86
CA ILE A 19 3.57 2.36 4.87
C ILE A 19 3.14 2.59 3.42
N ALA A 20 2.07 1.89 3.01
CA ALA A 20 1.61 1.92 1.63
C ALA A 20 1.14 3.32 1.17
N GLU A 21 0.67 4.16 2.10
CA GLU A 21 0.13 5.49 1.79
C GLU A 21 1.21 6.49 1.38
N ASN A 22 2.39 6.49 2.00
CA ASN A 22 3.44 7.49 1.79
C ASN A 22 4.82 6.91 1.42
N GLY A 23 4.99 5.59 1.42
CA GLY A 23 6.25 4.94 1.10
C GLY A 23 7.30 4.98 2.20
N HIS A 24 6.98 5.53 3.38
CA HIS A 24 7.90 5.52 4.53
C HIS A 24 8.25 4.09 4.92
N SER A 25 9.52 3.90 5.25
CA SER A 25 10.09 2.59 5.54
C SER A 25 10.70 2.60 6.94
N PHE A 26 10.40 1.56 7.72
CA PHE A 26 10.88 1.37 9.07
C PHE A 26 11.59 0.03 9.16
N GLU A 27 12.79 0.05 9.71
CA GLU A 27 13.53 -1.17 10.03
C GLU A 27 13.23 -1.54 11.48
N LEU A 28 12.73 -2.75 11.70
CA LEU A 28 12.38 -3.27 13.01
C LEU A 28 13.25 -4.48 13.33
N ASP A 29 13.98 -4.41 14.45
CA ASP A 29 14.65 -5.56 15.01
C ASP A 29 13.62 -6.49 15.63
N CYS A 30 13.48 -7.70 15.07
CA CYS A 30 12.55 -8.70 15.56
C CYS A 30 13.07 -10.11 15.29
N ASP A 31 12.31 -11.10 15.72
CA ASP A 31 12.64 -12.50 15.52
C ASP A 31 11.45 -13.30 14.99
N GLU A 32 11.70 -14.57 14.65
CA GLU A 32 10.69 -15.52 14.19
C GLU A 32 9.52 -15.72 15.17
N THR A 33 9.73 -15.45 16.47
CA THR A 33 8.72 -15.61 17.52
C THR A 33 7.86 -14.36 17.75
N THR A 34 8.32 -13.22 17.22
CA THR A 34 7.65 -11.93 17.31
C THR A 34 6.25 -12.05 16.71
N ILE A 35 5.25 -11.56 17.43
CA ILE A 35 3.85 -11.60 16.99
C ILE A 35 3.59 -10.43 16.05
N VAL A 36 2.79 -10.62 15.00
CA VAL A 36 2.41 -9.56 14.04
C VAL A 36 1.82 -8.35 14.75
N GLU A 37 1.02 -8.55 15.80
CA GLU A 37 0.51 -7.46 16.64
C GLU A 37 1.63 -6.57 17.21
N GLY A 38 2.78 -7.14 17.60
CA GLY A 38 3.92 -6.36 18.09
C GLY A 38 4.44 -5.38 17.03
N VAL A 39 4.53 -5.82 15.77
CA VAL A 39 4.90 -4.97 14.63
C VAL A 39 3.85 -3.87 14.42
N MET A 40 2.56 -4.22 14.48
CA MET A 40 1.46 -3.26 14.29
C MET A 40 1.44 -2.18 15.38
N ARG A 41 1.71 -2.56 16.64
CA ARG A 41 1.81 -1.64 17.78
C ARG A 41 3.00 -0.70 17.66
N TYR A 42 4.15 -1.20 17.22
CA TYR A 42 5.29 -0.35 16.93
C TYR A 42 4.94 0.69 15.87
N ILE A 43 4.31 0.26 14.77
CA ILE A 43 3.92 1.17 13.69
C ILE A 43 2.87 2.18 14.14
N GLU A 44 1.90 1.77 14.97
CA GLU A 44 0.95 2.69 15.61
C GLU A 44 1.68 3.79 16.39
N SER A 45 2.74 3.45 17.12
CA SER A 45 3.50 4.42 17.92
C SER A 45 4.29 5.46 17.09
N VAL A 46 4.78 5.08 15.91
CA VAL A 46 5.61 5.97 15.06
C VAL A 46 4.83 6.67 13.95
N THR A 47 3.68 6.14 13.55
CA THR A 47 2.85 6.70 12.45
C THR A 47 1.51 7.25 12.91
N GLY A 48 1.02 6.87 14.08
CA GLY A 48 -0.32 7.21 14.56
C GLY A 48 -1.46 6.43 13.88
N ILE A 49 -1.17 5.50 12.96
CA ILE A 49 -2.20 4.66 12.35
C ILE A 49 -2.69 3.65 13.38
N ASN A 50 -3.97 3.72 13.75
CA ASN A 50 -4.54 2.85 14.78
C ASN A 50 -4.37 1.36 14.40
N PHE A 51 -3.99 0.52 15.35
CA PHE A 51 -3.73 -0.90 15.09
C PHE A 51 -4.94 -1.63 14.48
N ASN A 52 -6.18 -1.22 14.82
CA ASN A 52 -7.39 -1.83 14.26
C ASN A 52 -7.63 -1.45 12.79
N GLU A 53 -7.05 -0.32 12.37
CA GLU A 53 -7.13 0.20 11.01
C GLU A 53 -5.99 -0.30 10.13
N GLN A 54 -4.98 -0.98 10.69
CA GLN A 54 -3.88 -1.53 9.91
C GLN A 54 -4.29 -2.84 9.21
N LEU A 55 -4.12 -2.87 7.89
CA LEU A 55 -4.12 -4.09 7.09
C LEU A 55 -2.67 -4.40 6.72
N VAL A 56 -2.16 -5.53 7.19
CA VAL A 56 -0.77 -5.95 7.01
C VAL A 56 -0.69 -7.01 5.92
N LEU A 57 0.06 -6.73 4.86
CA LEU A 57 0.28 -7.63 3.73
C LEU A 57 1.77 -7.93 3.55
N CYS A 58 2.07 -9.17 3.14
CA CYS A 58 3.40 -9.58 2.70
C CYS A 58 3.21 -10.46 1.46
N SER A 59 3.75 -10.02 0.32
CA SER A 59 3.51 -10.68 -0.98
C SER A 59 2.01 -10.80 -1.28
N ASP A 60 1.47 -12.01 -1.43
CA ASP A 60 0.04 -12.28 -1.64
C ASP A 60 -0.73 -12.47 -0.33
N MET A 61 -0.05 -12.53 0.82
CA MET A 61 -0.63 -12.99 2.08
C MET A 61 -1.06 -11.83 2.99
N LYS A 62 -2.22 -11.97 3.62
CA LYS A 62 -2.62 -11.16 4.77
C LYS A 62 -2.00 -11.74 6.05
N LEU A 63 -1.35 -10.89 6.82
CA LEU A 63 -0.79 -11.24 8.12
C LEU A 63 -1.88 -11.08 9.19
N GLU A 64 -2.08 -12.13 9.99
CA GLU A 64 -3.03 -12.15 11.09
C GLU A 64 -2.34 -11.71 12.38
N SER A 65 -2.94 -10.77 13.10
CA SER A 65 -2.31 -10.12 14.26
C SER A 65 -1.87 -11.09 15.35
N GLN A 66 -2.61 -12.19 15.54
CA GLN A 66 -2.37 -13.19 16.58
C GLN A 66 -1.29 -14.23 16.21
N ARG A 67 -0.75 -14.20 14.98
CA ARG A 67 0.23 -15.18 14.52
C ARG A 67 1.66 -14.67 14.66
N PRO A 68 2.63 -15.56 14.94
CA PRO A 68 4.04 -15.19 14.92
C PRO A 68 4.53 -14.96 13.48
N LEU A 69 5.58 -14.17 13.33
CA LEU A 69 6.22 -13.88 12.04
C LEU A 69 6.72 -15.14 11.33
N SER A 70 7.17 -16.16 12.08
CA SER A 70 7.55 -17.47 11.54
C SER A 70 6.47 -18.16 10.71
N ALA A 71 5.18 -17.93 11.02
CA ALA A 71 4.08 -18.48 10.23
C ALA A 71 4.07 -17.99 8.77
N TYR A 72 4.77 -16.88 8.51
CA TYR A 72 4.90 -16.22 7.21
C TYR A 72 6.35 -16.26 6.68
N LYS A 73 7.25 -16.99 7.35
CA LYS A 73 8.70 -17.02 7.05
C LYS A 73 9.36 -15.64 7.19
N LEU A 74 8.99 -14.91 8.24
CA LEU A 74 9.56 -13.62 8.61
C LEU A 74 10.24 -13.72 9.98
N PRO A 75 11.27 -12.90 10.27
CA PRO A 75 11.91 -11.93 9.36
C PRO A 75 12.81 -12.62 8.32
N SER A 76 12.70 -12.22 7.05
CA SER A 76 13.56 -12.70 5.95
C SER A 76 14.03 -11.53 5.11
N SER A 77 15.27 -11.57 4.62
CA SER A 77 15.90 -10.45 3.88
C SER A 77 15.30 -10.19 2.50
N ASP A 78 14.45 -11.08 1.99
CA ASP A 78 13.85 -11.02 0.66
C ASP A 78 12.38 -10.59 0.67
N ARG A 79 11.81 -10.28 1.84
CA ARG A 79 10.38 -10.02 2.01
C ARG A 79 10.11 -8.81 2.88
N ASP A 80 9.45 -7.83 2.27
CA ASP A 80 9.00 -6.64 2.95
C ASP A 80 7.53 -6.74 3.37
N VAL A 81 7.20 -6.08 4.47
CA VAL A 81 5.83 -6.02 5.01
C VAL A 81 5.23 -4.66 4.66
N PHE A 82 4.02 -4.65 4.13
CA PHE A 82 3.29 -3.45 3.75
C PHE A 82 2.08 -3.24 4.65
N ILE A 83 1.94 -2.03 5.17
CA ILE A 83 0.84 -1.62 6.04
C ILE A 83 -0.04 -0.63 5.29
N PHE A 84 -1.32 -0.98 5.19
CA PHE A 84 -2.36 -0.17 4.59
C PHE A 84 -3.28 0.35 5.68
N ASN A 85 -3.65 1.63 5.58
CA ASN A 85 -4.65 2.23 6.45
C ASN A 85 -6.06 1.96 5.91
N ARG A 86 -6.83 1.10 6.57
CA ARG A 86 -8.21 0.76 6.19
C ARG A 86 -9.13 1.97 6.16
N ALA A 87 -8.93 2.98 7.00
CA ALA A 87 -9.73 4.19 6.98
C ALA A 87 -9.58 4.95 5.65
N LYS A 88 -8.40 4.84 5.01
CA LYS A 88 -8.09 5.45 3.71
C LYS A 88 -8.49 4.58 2.51
N LEU A 89 -8.89 3.33 2.74
CA LEU A 89 -9.40 2.43 1.68
C LEU A 89 -10.93 2.48 1.54
N GLN A 90 -11.61 3.31 2.35
CA GLN A 90 -13.06 3.45 2.29
C GLN A 90 -13.50 4.29 1.10
N ASN A 91 -14.69 3.99 0.57
CA ASN A 91 -15.30 4.85 -0.45
C ASN A 91 -15.46 6.27 0.09
N ASN A 92 -15.00 7.26 -0.70
CA ASN A 92 -15.02 8.69 -0.37
C ASN A 92 -14.07 9.12 0.76
N SER A 93 -13.02 8.34 1.08
CA SER A 93 -11.95 8.83 1.94
C SER A 93 -11.29 10.08 1.32
N PRO A 94 -10.98 11.13 2.10
CA PRO A 94 -10.29 12.29 1.56
C PRO A 94 -8.88 11.90 1.05
N PRO A 95 -8.36 12.59 0.02
CA PRO A 95 -7.00 12.37 -0.44
C PRO A 95 -6.00 12.60 0.70
N PRO A 96 -4.83 11.93 0.67
CA PRO A 96 -3.78 12.19 1.64
C PRO A 96 -3.36 13.67 1.57
N PRO A 97 -2.98 14.26 2.71
CA PRO A 97 -2.42 15.62 2.71
C PRO A 97 -1.14 15.66 1.86
N PRO A 98 -0.81 16.81 1.26
CA PRO A 98 0.47 16.96 0.56
C PRO A 98 1.64 16.67 1.50
N GLU A 99 2.64 15.95 0.98
CA GLU A 99 3.91 15.70 1.68
C GLU A 99 4.58 17.05 2.00
N GLN A 100 4.94 17.25 3.27
CA GLN A 100 5.66 18.44 3.69
C GLN A 100 7.13 18.28 3.29
N VAL A 101 7.58 19.08 2.33
CA VAL A 101 8.98 19.19 1.96
C VAL A 101 9.54 20.42 2.66
N ASP A 102 10.32 20.21 3.73
CA ASP A 102 11.04 21.28 4.41
C ASP A 102 12.14 21.82 3.48
N ILE A 103 11.76 22.76 2.61
CA ILE A 103 12.73 23.51 1.81
C ILE A 103 13.39 24.49 2.76
N LEU A 104 14.50 24.08 3.38
CA LEU A 104 15.35 24.99 4.14
C LEU A 104 15.71 26.19 3.26
N GLU A 105 15.20 27.36 3.63
CA GLU A 105 15.54 28.61 3.00
C GLU A 105 16.95 28.98 3.48
N VAL A 106 17.95 28.66 2.66
CA VAL A 106 19.30 29.14 2.92
C VAL A 106 19.28 30.64 2.69
N GLU A 107 19.41 31.44 3.76
CA GLU A 107 19.45 32.89 3.68
C GLU A 107 20.56 33.33 2.71
N GLU A 108 20.22 34.22 1.78
CA GLU A 108 21.24 34.81 0.93
C GLU A 108 22.16 35.69 1.78
N PRO A 109 23.49 35.61 1.58
CA PRO A 109 24.40 36.46 2.32
C PRO A 109 24.07 37.94 2.02
N PRO A 110 24.13 38.82 3.04
CA PRO A 110 23.87 40.23 2.83
C PRO A 110 24.85 40.79 1.80
N SER A 111 24.36 41.69 0.94
CA SER A 111 25.22 42.43 0.02
C SER A 111 26.36 43.08 0.81
N PRO A 112 27.62 43.03 0.33
CA PRO A 112 28.73 43.65 1.03
C PRO A 112 28.43 45.13 1.23
N ALA A 113 28.35 45.58 2.49
CA ALA A 113 28.10 46.96 2.82
C ALA A 113 29.27 47.82 2.30
N GLY A 114 28.97 48.86 1.54
CA GLY A 114 29.98 49.82 1.10
C GLY A 114 30.51 50.65 2.26
N LEU A 115 31.83 50.80 2.33
CA LEU A 115 32.60 51.79 3.11
C LEU A 115 32.56 51.78 4.64
N ASN A 116 31.72 51.00 5.32
CA ASN A 116 31.61 51.11 6.79
C ASN A 116 32.59 50.24 7.59
N ASP A 117 33.51 49.55 6.92
CA ASP A 117 34.56 48.75 7.57
C ASP A 117 35.93 49.25 7.07
N PRO A 118 36.66 50.08 7.85
CA PRO A 118 37.92 50.66 7.42
C PRO A 118 39.00 49.58 7.29
N HIS A 119 39.60 49.46 6.09
CA HIS A 119 40.67 48.51 5.82
C HIS A 119 42.05 49.21 5.84
N PRO A 120 43.12 48.60 6.38
CA PRO A 120 44.47 49.18 6.43
C PRO A 120 45.06 49.63 5.07
N LEU A 121 44.51 49.11 3.96
CA LEU A 121 44.96 49.42 2.60
C LEU A 121 44.13 50.54 1.94
N ASP A 122 43.10 51.07 2.60
CA ASP A 122 42.25 52.13 2.04
C ASP A 122 43.04 53.44 1.81
N ASP A 123 44.10 53.66 2.59
CA ASP A 123 45.01 54.81 2.50
C ASP A 123 46.28 54.54 1.64
N ALA A 124 46.36 53.37 0.98
CA ALA A 124 47.51 53.04 0.14
C ALA A 124 47.64 53.99 -1.07
N LEU A 125 48.88 54.40 -1.37
CA LEU A 125 49.20 55.27 -2.52
C LEU A 125 49.11 54.53 -3.85
N ASP A 126 49.35 53.21 -3.85
CA ASP A 126 49.20 52.35 -5.02
C ASP A 126 47.71 52.01 -5.25
N PRO A 127 47.12 52.42 -6.39
CA PRO A 127 45.74 52.11 -6.72
C PRO A 127 45.43 50.60 -6.72
N ALA A 128 46.40 49.75 -7.04
CA ALA A 128 46.21 48.30 -7.04
C ALA A 128 46.04 47.77 -5.60
N LEU A 129 46.87 48.24 -4.66
CA LEU A 129 46.76 47.87 -3.24
C LEU A 129 45.48 48.40 -2.61
N LYS A 130 45.06 49.62 -2.98
CA LYS A 130 43.81 50.23 -2.51
C LYS A 130 42.56 49.48 -2.97
N ALA A 131 42.63 48.75 -4.09
CA ALA A 131 41.49 47.99 -4.62
C ALA A 131 41.32 46.60 -3.99
N LEU A 132 42.37 46.02 -3.41
CA LEU A 132 42.36 44.66 -2.85
C LEU A 132 41.22 44.40 -1.85
N PRO A 133 40.91 45.29 -0.88
CA PRO A 133 39.85 45.03 0.11
C PRO A 133 38.46 44.95 -0.54
N SER A 134 38.24 45.71 -1.60
CA SER A 134 36.99 45.64 -2.39
C SER A 134 36.88 44.31 -3.11
N TYR A 135 37.97 43.84 -3.74
CA TYR A 135 38.01 42.54 -4.40
C TYR A 135 37.80 41.39 -3.43
N GLU A 136 38.43 41.44 -2.25
CA GLU A 136 38.24 40.43 -1.21
C GLU A 136 36.79 40.36 -0.71
N ARG A 137 36.19 41.50 -0.35
CA ARG A 137 34.79 41.55 0.09
C ARG A 137 33.85 41.02 -0.98
N GLN A 138 34.07 41.40 -2.24
CA GLN A 138 33.29 40.87 -3.36
C GLN A 138 33.51 39.37 -3.53
N PHE A 139 34.75 38.89 -3.41
CA PHE A 139 35.07 37.47 -3.53
C PHE A 139 34.38 36.65 -2.44
N ARG A 140 34.50 37.03 -1.17
CA ARG A 140 33.82 36.36 -0.03
C ARG A 140 32.31 36.35 -0.21
N TYR A 141 31.72 37.46 -0.64
CA TYR A 141 30.29 37.53 -0.94
C TYR A 141 29.90 36.52 -2.02
N GLN A 142 30.63 36.44 -3.14
CA GLN A 142 30.35 35.47 -4.20
C GLN A 142 30.57 34.02 -3.74
N TYR A 143 31.59 33.76 -2.92
CA TYR A 143 31.82 32.45 -2.32
C TYR A 143 30.64 32.01 -1.45
N HIS A 144 30.22 32.85 -0.49
CA HIS A 144 29.10 32.55 0.39
C HIS A 144 27.79 32.38 -0.38
N ARG A 145 27.56 33.22 -1.40
CA ARG A 145 26.37 33.11 -2.27
C ARG A 145 26.38 31.82 -3.07
N GLY A 146 27.54 31.46 -3.65
CA GLY A 146 27.74 30.19 -4.34
C GLY A 146 27.50 28.99 -3.41
N HIS A 147 28.06 29.05 -2.19
CA HIS A 147 27.89 28.01 -1.17
C HIS A 147 26.42 27.83 -0.78
N ALA A 148 25.68 28.93 -0.61
CA ALA A 148 24.26 28.90 -0.30
C ALA A 148 23.43 28.21 -1.41
N ILE A 149 23.70 28.57 -2.68
CA ILE A 149 23.03 27.96 -3.85
C ILE A 149 23.37 26.47 -3.97
N TYR A 150 24.65 26.11 -3.80
CA TYR A 150 25.11 24.72 -3.85
C TYR A 150 24.45 23.88 -2.75
N SER A 151 24.47 24.37 -1.51
CA SER A 151 23.86 23.71 -0.36
C SER A 151 22.35 23.48 -0.58
N ARG A 152 21.64 24.51 -1.07
CA ARG A 152 20.22 24.41 -1.41
C ARG A 152 19.96 23.39 -2.52
N SER A 153 20.81 23.34 -3.54
CA SER A 153 20.70 22.36 -4.64
C SER A 153 20.90 20.93 -4.15
N CYS A 154 21.91 20.70 -3.29
CA CYS A 154 22.14 19.39 -2.66
C CYS A 154 20.97 18.93 -1.79
N LEU A 155 20.39 19.82 -0.97
CA LEU A 155 19.22 19.51 -0.16
C LEU A 155 18.01 19.12 -1.02
N LYS A 156 17.69 19.92 -2.05
CA LYS A 156 16.60 19.62 -3.00
C LYS A 156 16.80 18.28 -3.69
N TYR A 157 18.03 17.97 -4.10
CA TYR A 157 18.35 16.68 -4.72
C TYR A 157 18.13 15.51 -3.76
N GLY A 158 18.61 15.61 -2.52
CA GLY A 158 18.39 14.61 -1.49
C GLY A 158 16.89 14.36 -1.22
N HIS A 159 16.08 15.42 -1.22
CA HIS A 159 14.61 15.27 -1.14
C HIS A 159 14.04 14.53 -2.35
N CYS A 160 14.45 14.88 -3.57
CA CYS A 160 14.00 14.17 -4.78
C CYS A 160 14.37 12.68 -4.72
N GLU A 161 15.56 12.33 -4.27
CA GLU A 161 15.97 10.93 -4.12
C GLU A 161 15.15 10.18 -3.07
N ARG A 162 14.87 10.82 -1.92
CA ARG A 162 14.01 10.26 -0.88
C ARG A 162 12.60 9.98 -1.42
N LEU A 163 11.96 11.00 -2.00
CA LEU A 163 10.61 10.90 -2.55
C LEU A 163 10.51 9.86 -3.67
N LEU A 164 11.56 9.73 -4.50
CA LEU A 164 11.62 8.69 -5.53
C LEU A 164 11.64 7.28 -4.92
N LYS A 165 12.39 7.07 -3.84
CA LYS A 165 12.41 5.78 -3.13
C LYS A 165 11.04 5.48 -2.52
N GLU A 166 10.42 6.45 -1.88
CA GLU A 166 9.08 6.35 -1.31
C GLU A 166 8.02 6.02 -2.38
N GLN A 167 8.07 6.67 -3.54
CA GLN A 167 7.19 6.35 -4.67
C GLN A 167 7.36 4.93 -5.20
N ARG A 168 8.58 4.40 -5.23
CA ARG A 168 8.82 2.99 -5.59
C ARG A 168 8.21 2.02 -4.59
N VAL A 169 8.30 2.34 -3.31
CA VAL A 169 7.64 1.55 -2.25
C VAL A 169 6.12 1.59 -2.43
N GLN A 170 5.53 2.74 -2.77
CA GLN A 170 4.10 2.84 -3.07
C GLN A 170 3.72 2.01 -4.30
N GLU A 171 4.53 2.01 -5.36
CA GLU A 171 4.32 1.16 -6.54
C GLU A 171 4.33 -0.33 -6.17
N GLN A 172 5.29 -0.75 -5.34
CA GLN A 172 5.34 -2.12 -4.82
C GLN A 172 4.12 -2.45 -3.95
N ALA A 173 3.69 -1.52 -3.10
CA ALA A 173 2.50 -1.69 -2.27
C ALA A 173 1.24 -1.89 -3.12
N ILE A 174 1.09 -1.13 -4.22
CA ILE A 174 -0.02 -1.30 -5.16
C ILE A 174 0.00 -2.69 -5.78
N GLU A 175 1.17 -3.19 -6.19
CA GLU A 175 1.28 -4.54 -6.77
C GLU A 175 0.96 -5.61 -5.72
N VAL A 176 1.45 -5.49 -4.49
CA VAL A 176 1.12 -6.37 -3.35
C VAL A 176 -0.40 -6.40 -3.11
N ALA A 177 -1.05 -5.23 -3.05
CA ALA A 177 -2.48 -5.13 -2.88
C ALA A 177 -3.25 -5.76 -4.06
N ARG A 178 -2.77 -5.56 -5.29
CA ARG A 178 -3.37 -6.13 -6.51
C ARG A 178 -3.31 -7.65 -6.51
N VAL A 179 -2.15 -8.23 -6.20
CA VAL A 179 -1.95 -9.68 -6.13
C VAL A 179 -2.84 -10.28 -5.03
N ASN A 180 -2.89 -9.65 -3.86
CA ASN A 180 -3.78 -10.07 -2.78
C ASN A 180 -5.27 -10.04 -3.20
N LEU A 181 -5.69 -8.96 -3.87
CA LEU A 181 -7.07 -8.82 -4.35
C LEU A 181 -7.42 -9.85 -5.42
N ASP A 182 -6.51 -10.15 -6.36
CA ASP A 182 -6.68 -11.21 -7.35
C ASP A 182 -6.91 -12.58 -6.71
N GLN A 183 -6.13 -12.93 -5.67
CA GLN A 183 -6.30 -14.19 -4.95
C GLN A 183 -7.69 -14.31 -4.31
N TYR A 184 -8.15 -13.26 -3.61
CA TYR A 184 -9.49 -13.24 -3.02
C TYR A 184 -10.59 -13.26 -4.08
N TYR A 185 -10.43 -12.51 -5.17
CA TYR A 185 -11.39 -12.48 -6.26
C TYR A 185 -11.55 -13.86 -6.92
N ARG A 186 -10.45 -14.57 -7.18
CA ARG A 186 -10.48 -15.94 -7.70
C ARG A 186 -11.24 -16.88 -6.79
N ALA A 187 -10.99 -16.82 -5.48
CA ALA A 187 -11.70 -17.64 -4.49
C ALA A 187 -13.21 -17.35 -4.47
N ILE A 188 -13.60 -16.06 -4.48
CA ILE A 188 -15.00 -15.64 -4.52
C ILE A 188 -15.68 -16.10 -5.83
N SER A 189 -15.00 -15.95 -6.97
CA SER A 189 -15.50 -16.36 -8.28
C SER A 189 -15.70 -17.87 -8.39
N GLN A 190 -14.77 -18.66 -7.85
CA GLN A 190 -14.93 -20.12 -7.75
C GLN A 190 -16.13 -20.50 -6.88
N ASN A 191 -16.23 -19.94 -5.67
CA ASN A 191 -17.34 -20.20 -4.76
C ASN A 191 -18.70 -19.85 -5.37
N TYR A 192 -18.78 -18.71 -6.08
CA TYR A 192 -19.98 -18.32 -6.83
C TYR A 192 -20.32 -19.33 -7.92
N SER A 193 -19.34 -19.74 -8.72
CA SER A 193 -19.55 -20.70 -9.82
C SER A 193 -20.04 -22.05 -9.32
N GLU A 194 -19.44 -22.52 -8.22
CA GLU A 194 -19.84 -23.74 -7.54
C GLU A 194 -21.25 -23.67 -6.95
N PHE A 195 -21.58 -22.57 -6.27
CA PHE A 195 -22.92 -22.31 -5.77
C PHE A 195 -23.94 -22.32 -6.91
N MET A 196 -23.66 -21.60 -8.00
CA MET A 196 -24.57 -21.49 -9.15
C MET A 196 -24.80 -22.82 -9.86
N LYS A 197 -23.78 -23.69 -9.92
CA LYS A 197 -23.92 -25.05 -10.46
C LYS A 197 -24.89 -25.87 -9.59
N ARG A 198 -24.71 -25.87 -8.27
CA ARG A 198 -25.59 -26.58 -7.32
C ARG A 198 -27.01 -26.01 -7.36
N TYR A 199 -27.15 -24.68 -7.37
CA TYR A 199 -28.42 -23.99 -7.48
C TYR A 199 -29.20 -24.42 -8.71
N LYS A 200 -28.59 -24.36 -9.92
CA LYS A 200 -29.27 -24.71 -11.18
C LYS A 200 -29.81 -26.15 -11.15
N GLN A 201 -29.02 -27.08 -10.62
CA GLN A 201 -29.43 -28.48 -10.50
C GLN A 201 -30.61 -28.65 -9.55
N GLN A 202 -30.51 -28.11 -8.33
CA GLN A 202 -31.57 -28.20 -7.33
C GLN A 202 -32.84 -27.48 -7.75
N HIS A 203 -32.69 -26.30 -8.36
CA HIS A 203 -33.79 -25.54 -8.92
C HIS A 203 -34.55 -26.35 -9.95
N ARG A 204 -33.86 -26.98 -10.92
CA ARG A 204 -34.50 -27.83 -11.92
C ARG A 204 -35.30 -28.96 -11.29
N ILE A 205 -34.71 -29.70 -10.35
CA ILE A 205 -35.38 -30.81 -9.66
C ILE A 205 -36.63 -30.33 -8.91
N HIS A 206 -36.52 -29.23 -8.16
CA HIS A 206 -37.65 -28.67 -7.42
C HIS A 206 -38.75 -28.14 -8.34
N SER A 207 -38.39 -27.43 -9.42
CA SER A 207 -39.36 -26.94 -10.40
C SER A 207 -40.09 -28.09 -11.07
N GLU A 208 -39.39 -29.17 -11.44
CA GLU A 208 -39.98 -30.35 -12.06
C GLU A 208 -40.96 -31.07 -11.10
N LEU A 209 -40.59 -31.23 -9.83
CA LEU A 209 -41.45 -31.81 -8.80
C LEU A 209 -42.74 -31.00 -8.62
N LEU A 210 -42.62 -29.67 -8.52
CA LEU A 210 -43.76 -28.77 -8.35
C LEU A 210 -44.68 -28.75 -9.58
N MET A 211 -44.10 -28.78 -10.79
CA MET A 211 -44.85 -28.81 -12.05
C MET A 211 -45.62 -30.12 -12.24
N ASN A 212 -45.02 -31.26 -11.85
CA ASN A 212 -45.62 -32.57 -12.03
C ASN A 212 -46.65 -32.94 -10.96
N TYR A 213 -46.66 -32.24 -9.81
CA TYR A 213 -47.55 -32.53 -8.68
C TYR A 213 -49.00 -32.84 -9.06
N LYS A 214 -49.66 -31.96 -9.83
CA LYS A 214 -51.07 -32.15 -10.21
C LYS A 214 -51.26 -33.42 -11.03
N ARG A 215 -50.39 -33.65 -12.01
CA ARG A 215 -50.43 -34.84 -12.88
C ARG A 215 -50.21 -36.11 -12.07
N ASP A 216 -49.25 -36.09 -11.16
CA ASP A 216 -48.90 -37.26 -10.35
C ASP A 216 -50.02 -37.57 -9.33
N LEU A 217 -50.69 -36.55 -8.80
CA LEU A 217 -51.88 -36.71 -7.96
C LEU A 217 -53.05 -37.33 -8.75
N GLU A 218 -53.34 -36.85 -9.96
CA GLU A 218 -54.37 -37.45 -10.81
C GLU A 218 -54.05 -38.91 -11.18
N LYS A 219 -52.77 -39.23 -11.39
CA LYS A 219 -52.34 -40.61 -11.61
C LYS A 219 -52.60 -41.50 -10.39
N LEU A 220 -52.39 -41.00 -9.18
CA LEU A 220 -52.73 -41.75 -7.95
C LEU A 220 -54.25 -41.96 -7.81
N ARG A 221 -55.07 -41.01 -8.27
CA ARG A 221 -56.53 -41.13 -8.29
C ARG A 221 -57.05 -42.16 -9.28
N SER A 222 -56.33 -42.41 -10.38
CA SER A 222 -56.76 -43.38 -11.41
C SER A 222 -56.35 -44.83 -11.12
N ILE A 223 -55.35 -45.07 -10.27
CA ILE A 223 -54.86 -46.42 -9.95
C ILE A 223 -55.75 -47.06 -8.87
N LYS A 224 -56.54 -48.06 -9.28
CA LYS A 224 -57.34 -48.90 -8.38
C LYS A 224 -56.46 -49.87 -7.59
N LEU A 225 -56.84 -50.12 -6.35
CA LEU A 225 -56.18 -51.12 -5.50
C LEU A 225 -56.54 -52.53 -5.96
N HIS A 226 -55.65 -53.48 -5.67
CA HIS A 226 -55.95 -54.91 -5.84
C HIS A 226 -57.19 -55.28 -5.01
N PRO A 227 -58.12 -56.12 -5.52
CA PRO A 227 -59.39 -56.42 -4.84
C PRO A 227 -59.24 -56.88 -3.39
N ALA A 228 -58.20 -57.68 -3.09
CA ALA A 228 -57.92 -58.16 -1.74
C ALA A 228 -57.53 -57.05 -0.73
N LEU A 229 -57.15 -55.87 -1.21
CA LEU A 229 -56.73 -54.71 -0.38
C LEU A 229 -57.81 -53.61 -0.34
N GLN A 230 -58.92 -53.79 -1.06
CA GLN A 230 -60.01 -52.81 -1.07
C GLN A 230 -60.83 -52.92 0.21
N THR A 231 -61.22 -51.76 0.74
CA THR A 231 -62.14 -51.65 1.88
C THR A 231 -63.26 -50.68 1.52
N THR A 232 -64.28 -50.57 2.37
CA THR A 232 -65.37 -49.59 2.18
C THR A 232 -64.84 -48.15 2.05
N THR A 233 -63.70 -47.85 2.69
CA THR A 233 -63.08 -46.52 2.74
C THR A 233 -61.84 -46.36 1.85
N ARG A 234 -61.30 -47.42 1.24
CA ARG A 234 -60.08 -47.37 0.40
C ARG A 234 -60.26 -48.19 -0.87
N LYS A 235 -60.23 -47.52 -2.02
CA LYS A 235 -60.45 -48.07 -3.36
C LYS A 235 -59.32 -47.72 -4.34
N PHE A 236 -58.63 -46.60 -4.14
CA PHE A 236 -57.56 -46.10 -5.01
C PHE A 236 -56.27 -45.85 -4.22
N LEU A 237 -55.13 -45.74 -4.90
CA LEU A 237 -53.85 -45.43 -4.24
C LEU A 237 -53.88 -44.07 -3.53
N VAL A 238 -54.65 -43.11 -4.04
CA VAL A 238 -54.79 -41.79 -3.42
C VAL A 238 -55.37 -41.85 -2.00
N ASP A 239 -56.15 -42.88 -1.66
CA ASP A 239 -56.78 -43.02 -0.34
C ASP A 239 -55.76 -43.29 0.79
N PHE A 240 -54.50 -43.58 0.44
CA PHE A 240 -53.37 -43.68 1.36
C PHE A 240 -52.62 -42.36 1.56
N VAL A 241 -52.97 -41.32 0.81
CA VAL A 241 -52.32 -40.02 0.83
C VAL A 241 -53.27 -38.99 1.45
N LYS A 242 -52.76 -38.23 2.43
CA LYS A 242 -53.49 -37.09 2.99
C LYS A 242 -53.40 -35.91 2.02
N GLU A 243 -54.31 -35.83 1.06
CA GLU A 243 -54.27 -34.81 -0.01
C GLU A 243 -54.15 -33.37 0.51
N GLU A 244 -54.89 -33.03 1.56
CA GLU A 244 -54.88 -31.67 2.13
C GLU A 244 -53.49 -31.31 2.70
N ASN A 245 -52.84 -32.27 3.36
CA ASN A 245 -51.47 -32.09 3.86
C ASN A 245 -50.49 -31.93 2.70
N LEU A 246 -50.65 -32.74 1.64
CA LEU A 246 -49.78 -32.67 0.47
C LEU A 246 -49.93 -31.34 -0.27
N ARG A 247 -51.16 -30.85 -0.42
CA ARG A 247 -51.45 -29.51 -0.99
C ARG A 247 -50.74 -28.41 -0.20
N LYS A 248 -50.84 -28.43 1.13
CA LYS A 248 -50.17 -27.46 2.00
C LYS A 248 -48.64 -27.53 1.88
N VAL A 249 -48.07 -28.73 1.81
CA VAL A 249 -46.62 -28.91 1.60
C VAL A 249 -46.19 -28.34 0.24
N VAL A 250 -46.93 -28.62 -0.83
CA VAL A 250 -46.63 -28.09 -2.18
C VAL A 250 -46.70 -26.57 -2.22
N GLU A 251 -47.70 -25.97 -1.57
CA GLU A 251 -47.83 -24.51 -1.48
C GLU A 251 -46.65 -23.89 -0.73
N ASN A 252 -46.28 -24.46 0.42
CA ASN A 252 -45.11 -24.03 1.19
C ASN A 252 -43.81 -24.19 0.38
N CYS A 253 -43.62 -25.31 -0.30
CA CYS A 253 -42.47 -25.56 -1.16
C CYS A 253 -42.40 -24.57 -2.33
N SER A 254 -43.53 -24.28 -2.97
CA SER A 254 -43.64 -23.29 -4.05
C SER A 254 -43.26 -21.89 -3.56
N ASN A 255 -43.78 -21.48 -2.41
CA ASN A 255 -43.46 -20.21 -1.78
C ASN A 255 -41.96 -20.11 -1.44
N SER A 256 -41.40 -21.14 -0.81
CA SER A 256 -39.97 -21.19 -0.49
C SER A 256 -39.09 -21.19 -1.75
N HIS A 257 -39.48 -21.93 -2.80
CA HIS A 257 -38.76 -22.00 -4.07
C HIS A 257 -38.69 -20.61 -4.73
N ARG A 258 -39.84 -19.91 -4.82
CA ARG A 258 -39.92 -18.55 -5.38
C ARG A 258 -39.17 -17.52 -4.54
N GLN A 259 -39.23 -17.63 -3.21
CA GLN A 259 -38.47 -16.73 -2.32
C GLN A 259 -36.96 -16.91 -2.48
N PHE A 260 -36.50 -18.16 -2.58
CA PHE A 260 -35.09 -18.46 -2.77
C PHE A 260 -34.61 -18.01 -4.16
N GLU A 261 -35.40 -18.22 -5.21
CA GLU A 261 -35.13 -17.71 -6.56
C GLU A 261 -34.92 -16.18 -6.55
N LYS A 262 -35.79 -15.43 -5.85
CA LYS A 262 -35.61 -13.97 -5.69
C LYS A 262 -34.27 -13.63 -5.03
N LYS A 263 -33.88 -14.32 -3.95
CA LYS A 263 -32.60 -14.11 -3.28
C LYS A 263 -31.42 -14.42 -4.20
N VAL A 264 -31.50 -15.49 -4.99
CA VAL A 264 -30.46 -15.84 -5.96
C VAL A 264 -30.35 -14.79 -7.06
N SER A 265 -31.46 -14.20 -7.51
CA SER A 265 -31.43 -13.09 -8.47
C SER A 265 -30.73 -11.84 -7.93
N VAL A 266 -31.00 -11.45 -6.67
CA VAL A 266 -30.26 -10.36 -6.00
C VAL A 266 -28.77 -10.70 -5.89
N PHE A 267 -28.43 -11.92 -5.47
CA PHE A 267 -27.04 -12.36 -5.36
C PHE A 267 -26.30 -12.34 -6.70
N LYS A 268 -26.94 -12.75 -7.80
CA LYS A 268 -26.37 -12.65 -9.15
C LYS A 268 -26.04 -11.20 -9.52
N GLN A 269 -26.94 -10.26 -9.20
CA GLN A 269 -26.71 -8.84 -9.46
C GLN A 269 -25.50 -8.34 -8.66
N MET A 270 -25.46 -8.59 -7.34
CA MET A 270 -24.33 -8.21 -6.50
C MET A 270 -22.99 -8.78 -7.02
N PHE A 271 -22.98 -10.06 -7.42
CA PHE A 271 -21.77 -10.67 -7.98
C PHE A 271 -21.39 -10.06 -9.33
N SER A 272 -22.37 -9.69 -10.17
CA SER A 272 -22.08 -9.03 -11.46
C SER A 272 -21.40 -7.67 -11.27
N GLU A 273 -21.77 -6.91 -10.24
CA GLU A 273 -21.13 -5.64 -9.89
C GLU A 273 -19.69 -5.85 -9.42
N VAL A 274 -19.46 -6.85 -8.55
CA VAL A 274 -18.11 -7.21 -8.09
C VAL A 274 -17.24 -7.68 -9.25
N LYS A 275 -17.80 -8.51 -10.15
CA LYS A 275 -17.12 -9.02 -11.34
C LYS A 275 -16.69 -7.87 -12.27
N HIS A 276 -17.60 -6.95 -12.58
CA HIS A 276 -17.29 -5.80 -13.43
C HIS A 276 -16.17 -4.94 -12.82
N LYS A 277 -16.26 -4.60 -11.53
CA LYS A 277 -15.23 -3.82 -10.84
C LYS A 277 -13.88 -4.55 -10.79
N GLY A 278 -13.90 -5.86 -10.58
CA GLY A 278 -12.69 -6.69 -10.63
C GLY A 278 -12.03 -6.64 -12.00
N GLU A 279 -12.81 -6.89 -13.07
CA GLU A 279 -12.30 -6.86 -14.45
C GLU A 279 -11.73 -5.49 -14.84
N GLU A 280 -12.36 -4.39 -14.41
CA GLU A 280 -11.88 -3.02 -14.61
C GLU A 280 -10.55 -2.76 -13.89
N LEU A 281 -10.47 -3.11 -12.60
CA LEU A 281 -9.25 -2.95 -11.79
C LEU A 281 -8.08 -3.75 -12.36
N PHE A 282 -8.31 -5.00 -12.80
CA PHE A 282 -7.25 -5.83 -13.34
C PHE A 282 -6.85 -5.47 -14.77
N GLY A 283 -7.78 -4.89 -15.55
CA GLY A 283 -7.52 -4.40 -16.90
C GLY A 283 -6.71 -3.10 -16.95
N CYS A 284 -6.78 -2.28 -15.90
CA CYS A 284 -6.04 -1.03 -15.80
C CYS A 284 -4.58 -1.27 -15.41
N ARG A 285 -3.66 -1.32 -16.39
CA ARG A 285 -2.21 -1.22 -16.14
C ARG A 285 -1.78 0.24 -16.16
N ASN A 286 -2.17 1.01 -15.15
CA ASN A 286 -1.61 2.34 -14.98
C ASN A 286 -0.21 2.18 -14.38
N SER A 287 0.81 2.20 -15.24
CA SER A 287 2.20 2.36 -14.77
C SER A 287 2.37 3.79 -14.28
N ILE A 288 2.74 3.95 -13.02
CA ILE A 288 3.19 5.25 -12.51
C ILE A 288 4.46 5.63 -13.30
N PRO A 289 4.60 6.85 -13.83
CA PRO A 289 5.75 7.25 -14.65
C PRO A 289 7.04 7.45 -13.82
N ILE A 290 7.32 6.58 -12.85
CA ILE A 290 8.48 6.61 -11.94
C ILE A 290 9.79 6.58 -12.73
N ARG A 291 9.84 5.83 -13.84
CA ARG A 291 11.04 5.73 -14.69
C ARG A 291 11.46 7.07 -15.30
N ASN A 292 10.50 7.88 -15.73
CA ASN A 292 10.81 9.19 -16.29
C ASN A 292 11.32 10.14 -15.21
N LEU A 293 10.72 10.10 -14.02
CA LEU A 293 11.18 10.89 -12.88
C LEU A 293 12.60 10.50 -12.44
N GLU A 294 12.90 9.21 -12.39
CA GLU A 294 14.24 8.70 -12.09
C GLU A 294 15.29 9.23 -13.07
N LEU A 295 14.99 9.20 -14.37
CA LEU A 295 15.89 9.73 -15.40
C LEU A 295 16.12 11.23 -15.19
N THR A 296 15.06 12.00 -14.99
CA THR A 296 15.16 13.44 -14.73
C THR A 296 16.01 13.73 -13.50
N ILE A 297 15.81 13.03 -12.38
CA ILE A 297 16.62 13.21 -11.16
C ILE A 297 18.09 12.87 -11.45
N LYS A 298 18.37 11.77 -12.15
CA LYS A 298 19.74 11.40 -12.54
C LYS A 298 20.42 12.45 -13.44
N GLU A 299 19.69 13.04 -14.38
CA GLU A 299 20.22 14.11 -15.24
C GLU A 299 20.61 15.36 -14.43
N HIS A 300 19.82 15.70 -13.41
CA HIS A 300 20.08 16.87 -12.56
C HIS A 300 21.34 16.73 -11.70
N TRP A 301 21.82 15.49 -11.48
CA TRP A 301 23.10 15.24 -10.81
C TRP A 301 24.28 15.91 -11.52
N ARG A 302 24.22 16.04 -12.86
CA ARG A 302 25.29 16.73 -13.62
C ARG A 302 25.47 18.17 -13.16
N PHE A 303 24.38 18.91 -12.94
CA PHE A 303 24.44 20.30 -12.50
C PHE A 303 25.01 20.43 -11.08
N ILE A 304 24.75 19.45 -10.20
CA ILE A 304 25.35 19.42 -8.86
C ILE A 304 26.86 19.19 -8.94
N ASN A 305 27.34 18.34 -9.86
CA ASN A 305 28.77 18.15 -10.09
C ASN A 305 29.44 19.42 -10.64
N GLU A 306 28.77 20.14 -11.55
CA GLU A 306 29.25 21.43 -12.05
C GLU A 306 29.34 22.46 -10.92
N GLN A 307 28.29 22.60 -10.10
CA GLN A 307 28.31 23.48 -8.92
C GLN A 307 29.40 23.08 -7.92
N LYS A 308 29.60 21.78 -7.68
CA LYS A 308 30.67 21.27 -6.82
C LYS A 308 32.05 21.68 -7.34
N SER A 309 32.29 21.59 -8.64
CA SER A 309 33.55 22.02 -9.28
C SER A 309 33.79 23.52 -9.12
N VAL A 310 32.75 24.34 -9.32
CA VAL A 310 32.79 25.80 -9.06
C VAL A 310 33.11 26.06 -7.59
N MET A 311 32.44 25.39 -6.67
CA MET A 311 32.68 25.55 -5.23
C MET A 311 34.09 25.15 -4.81
N GLN A 312 34.66 24.08 -5.38
CA GLN A 312 36.04 23.68 -5.13
C GLN A 312 37.03 24.76 -5.59
N SER A 313 36.76 25.39 -6.74
CA SER A 313 37.59 26.47 -7.27
C SER A 313 37.53 27.72 -6.39
N LEU A 314 36.33 28.10 -5.94
CA LEU A 314 36.16 29.25 -5.06
C LEU A 314 36.73 28.98 -3.65
N TRP A 315 36.55 27.78 -3.12
CA TRP A 315 37.10 27.40 -1.81
C TRP A 315 38.63 27.45 -1.78
N LEU A 316 39.31 27.05 -2.86
CA LEU A 316 40.77 27.13 -2.95
C LEU A 316 41.27 28.58 -2.80
N VAL A 317 40.59 29.53 -3.46
CA VAL A 317 40.95 30.95 -3.40
C VAL A 317 40.63 31.54 -2.02
N ASP A 318 39.47 31.19 -1.44
CA ASP A 318 39.09 31.62 -0.08
C ASP A 318 40.08 31.13 0.99
N PHE A 319 40.54 29.88 0.85
CA PHE A 319 41.56 29.28 1.70
C PHE A 319 42.88 30.04 1.63
N HIS A 320 43.33 30.42 0.41
CA HIS A 320 44.54 31.20 0.23
C HIS A 320 44.41 32.63 0.77
N LEU A 321 43.26 33.29 0.60
CA LEU A 321 42.98 34.62 1.17
C LEU A 321 43.01 34.59 2.70
N SER A 322 42.32 33.63 3.32
CA SER A 322 42.30 33.44 4.77
C SER A 322 43.70 33.18 5.34
N HIS A 323 44.53 32.42 4.62
CA HIS A 323 45.92 32.16 5.02
C HIS A 323 46.82 33.40 4.86
N PHE A 324 46.57 34.24 3.86
CA PHE A 324 47.30 35.50 3.67
C PHE A 324 46.97 36.51 4.77
N GLU A 325 45.69 36.66 5.16
CA GLU A 325 45.27 37.50 6.29
C GLU A 325 45.89 37.05 7.61
N LEU A 326 45.90 35.74 7.90
CA LEU A 326 46.55 35.19 9.10
C LEU A 326 48.04 35.58 9.17
N ASN A 327 48.74 35.54 8.04
CA ASN A 327 50.15 35.93 7.99
C ASN A 327 50.37 37.45 8.12
N LEU A 328 49.47 38.28 7.58
CA LEU A 328 49.48 39.74 7.76
C LEU A 328 49.19 40.16 9.21
N THR A 329 48.34 39.42 9.91
CA THR A 329 47.97 39.69 11.31
C THR A 329 49.09 39.30 12.29
N ILE A 330 49.97 38.37 11.90
CA ILE A 330 51.15 37.95 12.69
C ILE A 330 52.35 38.90 12.47
N LEU A 331 52.34 39.69 11.39
CA LEU A 331 53.43 40.62 11.01
C LEU A 331 53.20 42.07 11.47
N ASN A 332 52.04 42.38 12.04
CA ASN A 332 51.75 43.61 12.79
C ASN A 332 51.73 43.31 14.30
#